data_AF-A0A429T0L4-F1
#
_entry.id   AF-A0A429T0L4-F1
#
_cell.length_a   1.000
_cell.length_b   1.000
_cell.length_c   1.000
_cell.angle_alpha   90.00
_cell.angle_beta   90.00
_cell.angle_gamma   90.00
#
_symmetry.space_group_name_H-M   'P 1'
#
loop_
_entity.id
_entity.type
_entity.pdbx_description
1 polymer ?
#
loop_
_entity_poly.entity_id
_entity_poly.type
_entity_poly.pdbx_seq_one_letter_code
_entity_poly.pdbx_strand_id
1 'polypeptide(L)'
;MLASGAALAAPDDEPPKGSDTAMGAYLGYGPPGVARIPYLSHWLGGREIRVGHTYLPGDQWPGIEGGVNFLEDWAEWRRAEDDRMFVLNVPMQARNEDRVPDWQVVQLIRAGAEGQYDRHFRKLAERLVALGVPDTVIVLGWEMNGTTYTHRCGPDPEHWKAYWRRIVTTMRSVPGQRFKFDFAPNRGTDAIGWTKCYPGDDVVDVIGMDSYDQGPGRTFEEQVRQPYGLQQHVDFAKAHGKQISYPEWGLFRNGDNPEYVRQMLKWIDQHKPLYHTITDYCPHGVWRCKQNPQSAKVFREALGGQKPSEPTPQVPTPPVVPTPPVVPTPPVVPKPDLPTPQVPTPQFPTPQVPKPQAPKPDAPKPEAPKPDVPKPELPKPDAPKPEAPKPDVPKPELPKPDAPKPEAPKPDVPKPELPKPDAPKPEAPKPDVPAPQVPTPEASVPPAEPAPVDPAPVDPAPAPVEPPPAVPEPVPVSPSPDVTVPPPLPPDPAPEPPVLSPSPLAPRPQPTQPTAPAPTPKPQPNDSRQWCLPLDFGEWLNGLLGGHQSLCFRFDWGKDSGFWPF
;
A
#
# COMPACT_ATOMS: atom_id res chain seq x y z
N MET A 1 15.23 55.40 22.34
CA MET A 1 14.53 55.58 21.05
C MET A 1 13.67 54.34 20.83
N LEU A 2 12.43 54.56 20.43
CA LEU A 2 11.24 53.73 20.67
C LEU A 2 11.20 52.36 19.98
N ALA A 3 10.44 51.47 20.63
CA ALA A 3 10.04 50.13 20.24
C ALA A 3 8.95 50.09 19.15
N SER A 4 8.89 48.98 18.41
CA SER A 4 7.70 48.35 17.80
C SER A 4 8.21 47.01 17.23
N GLY A 5 7.78 45.81 17.63
CA GLY A 5 6.44 45.41 18.03
C GLY A 5 5.67 44.87 16.81
N ALA A 6 6.21 43.88 16.09
CA ALA A 6 5.47 43.19 15.03
C ALA A 6 4.72 42.01 15.66
N ALA A 7 3.41 42.21 15.80
CA ALA A 7 2.46 41.28 16.36
C ALA A 7 2.35 39.99 15.52
N LEU A 8 2.19 38.88 16.23
CA LEU A 8 1.66 37.61 15.74
C LEU A 8 0.32 37.87 15.01
N ALA A 9 0.30 37.63 13.70
CA ALA A 9 -0.96 37.53 12.97
C ALA A 9 -1.63 36.20 13.33
N ALA A 10 -2.89 36.28 13.77
CA ALA A 10 -3.78 35.14 13.98
C ALA A 10 -3.99 34.38 12.65
N PRO A 11 -4.27 33.06 12.69
CA PRO A 11 -4.54 32.31 11.47
C PRO A 11 -5.89 32.73 10.89
N ASP A 12 -5.89 33.15 9.62
CA ASP A 12 -7.11 33.42 8.87
C ASP A 12 -7.94 32.12 8.73
N ASP A 13 -9.17 32.16 9.25
CA ASP A 13 -10.24 31.16 9.06
C ASP A 13 -10.88 31.31 7.66
N GLU A 14 -10.09 31.22 6.58
CA GLU A 14 -10.65 30.99 5.24
C GLU A 14 -10.71 29.48 4.94
N PRO A 15 -11.86 28.95 4.50
CA PRO A 15 -11.93 27.57 4.01
C PRO A 15 -11.05 27.44 2.77
N PRO A 16 -10.21 26.38 2.67
CA PRO A 16 -9.24 26.24 1.59
C PRO A 16 -9.98 26.20 0.23
N LYS A 17 -9.67 27.16 -0.65
CA LYS A 17 -10.05 27.08 -2.07
C LYS A 17 -9.30 25.89 -2.67
N GLY A 18 -10.03 24.94 -3.24
CA GLY A 18 -9.50 23.64 -3.65
C GLY A 18 -8.18 23.72 -4.45
N SER A 19 -7.15 23.06 -3.92
CA SER A 19 -5.81 22.95 -4.51
C SER A 19 -5.86 22.45 -5.97
N ASP A 20 -5.06 23.03 -6.86
CA ASP A 20 -4.82 22.52 -8.23
C ASP A 20 -3.97 21.24 -8.26
N THR A 21 -3.68 20.67 -7.08
CA THR A 21 -3.01 19.37 -6.92
C THR A 21 -3.88 18.22 -7.45
N ALA A 22 -3.26 17.24 -8.12
CA ALA A 22 -3.95 16.03 -8.56
C ALA A 22 -4.34 15.15 -7.35
N MET A 23 -5.64 14.86 -7.22
CA MET A 23 -6.20 14.12 -6.09
C MET A 23 -6.76 12.77 -6.54
N GLY A 24 -6.55 11.76 -5.70
CA GLY A 24 -7.18 10.46 -5.81
C GLY A 24 -7.54 9.84 -4.47
N ALA A 25 -7.95 8.59 -4.54
CA ALA A 25 -8.14 7.74 -3.37
C ALA A 25 -7.87 6.28 -3.74
N TYR A 26 -7.34 5.51 -2.79
CA TYR A 26 -7.34 4.06 -2.91
C TYR A 26 -8.74 3.52 -2.59
N LEU A 27 -9.44 3.05 -3.63
CA LEU A 27 -10.82 2.56 -3.54
C LEU A 27 -10.91 1.02 -3.66
N GLY A 28 -9.77 0.33 -3.63
CA GLY A 28 -9.63 -1.11 -3.83
C GLY A 28 -8.82 -1.42 -5.09
N TYR A 29 -8.14 -2.57 -5.09
CA TYR A 29 -7.14 -2.88 -6.11
C TYR A 29 -7.73 -3.22 -7.50
N GLY A 30 -8.90 -3.85 -7.54
CA GLY A 30 -9.51 -4.41 -8.76
C GLY A 30 -10.53 -3.49 -9.46
N PRO A 31 -11.31 -4.03 -10.42
CA PRO A 31 -12.37 -3.30 -11.12
C PRO A 31 -13.36 -2.58 -10.19
N PRO A 32 -13.75 -3.13 -9.01
CA PRO A 32 -14.59 -2.40 -8.07
C PRO A 32 -13.98 -1.09 -7.54
N GLY A 33 -12.65 -0.95 -7.55
CA GLY A 33 -11.95 0.29 -7.22
C GLY A 33 -12.21 1.36 -8.27
N VAL A 34 -11.96 1.04 -9.55
CA VAL A 34 -12.24 1.91 -10.70
C VAL A 34 -13.71 2.33 -10.73
N ALA A 35 -14.62 1.36 -10.55
CA ALA A 35 -16.06 1.61 -10.56
C ALA A 35 -16.52 2.57 -9.45
N ARG A 36 -15.77 2.71 -8.34
CA ARG A 36 -16.12 3.61 -7.24
C ARG A 36 -15.70 5.06 -7.48
N ILE A 37 -14.78 5.32 -8.41
CA ILE A 37 -14.24 6.67 -8.65
C ILE A 37 -15.33 7.70 -8.99
N PRO A 38 -16.30 7.42 -9.89
CA PRO A 38 -17.38 8.38 -10.16
C PRO A 38 -18.27 8.67 -8.94
N TYR A 39 -18.44 7.69 -8.04
CA TYR A 39 -19.23 7.89 -6.83
C TYR A 39 -18.49 8.74 -5.79
N LEU A 40 -17.17 8.59 -5.68
CA LEU A 40 -16.34 9.48 -4.86
C LEU A 40 -16.40 10.91 -5.41
N SER A 41 -16.24 11.07 -6.73
CA SER A 41 -16.37 12.36 -7.42
C SER A 41 -17.73 13.02 -7.12
N HIS A 42 -18.82 12.26 -7.25
CA HIS A 42 -20.16 12.74 -6.93
C HIS A 42 -20.31 13.15 -5.46
N TRP A 43 -19.76 12.34 -4.53
CA TRP A 43 -19.77 12.65 -3.10
C TRP A 43 -18.99 13.94 -2.77
N LEU A 44 -17.95 14.25 -3.54
CA LEU A 44 -17.19 15.49 -3.51
C LEU A 44 -17.78 16.59 -4.42
N GLY A 45 -19.08 16.56 -4.70
CA GLY A 45 -19.75 17.65 -5.44
C GLY A 45 -19.30 17.75 -6.90
N GLY A 46 -18.90 16.64 -7.53
CA GLY A 46 -18.42 16.60 -8.90
C GLY A 46 -16.95 16.97 -9.06
N ARG A 47 -16.18 16.99 -7.96
CA ARG A 47 -14.72 17.15 -8.01
C ARG A 47 -14.12 16.07 -8.90
N GLU A 48 -13.26 16.49 -9.82
CA GLU A 48 -12.55 15.55 -10.69
C GLU A 48 -11.51 14.74 -9.90
N ILE A 49 -11.52 13.43 -10.12
CA ILE A 49 -10.54 12.50 -9.55
C ILE A 49 -9.51 12.23 -10.64
N ARG A 50 -8.35 12.86 -10.50
CA ARG A 50 -7.28 12.79 -11.52
C ARG A 50 -6.27 11.68 -11.26
N VAL A 51 -6.26 11.07 -10.07
CA VAL A 51 -5.28 10.04 -9.72
C VAL A 51 -5.99 8.71 -9.47
N GLY A 52 -5.67 7.72 -10.30
CA GLY A 52 -6.07 6.33 -10.11
C GLY A 52 -4.94 5.60 -9.39
N HIS A 53 -5.20 5.08 -8.20
CA HIS A 53 -4.20 4.48 -7.34
C HIS A 53 -4.57 3.04 -6.95
N THR A 54 -3.62 2.13 -7.16
CA THR A 54 -3.79 0.70 -6.85
C THR A 54 -2.46 0.04 -6.49
N TYR A 55 -2.54 -1.23 -6.07
CA TYR A 55 -1.42 -2.05 -5.62
C TYR A 55 -1.36 -3.32 -6.43
N LEU A 56 -0.15 -3.76 -6.77
CA LEU A 56 0.06 -5.13 -7.19
C LEU A 56 0.13 -6.07 -5.98
N PRO A 57 -0.44 -7.27 -6.08
CA PRO A 57 -0.25 -8.28 -5.05
C PRO A 57 1.22 -8.73 -5.03
N GLY A 58 1.74 -8.92 -3.82
CA GLY A 58 3.14 -9.26 -3.56
C GLY A 58 3.35 -10.67 -2.99
N ASP A 59 2.33 -11.52 -2.96
CA ASP A 59 2.41 -12.90 -2.46
C ASP A 59 3.30 -13.77 -3.37
N GLN A 60 3.15 -13.61 -4.69
CA GLN A 60 3.85 -14.37 -5.71
C GLN A 60 4.38 -13.46 -6.83
N TRP A 61 5.46 -13.88 -7.51
CA TRP A 61 6.03 -13.11 -8.63
C TRP A 61 5.04 -12.78 -9.76
N PRO A 62 4.14 -13.69 -10.20
CA PRO A 62 3.14 -13.35 -11.22
C PRO A 62 2.25 -12.16 -10.85
N GLY A 63 1.98 -11.95 -9.56
CA GLY A 63 1.28 -10.76 -9.07
C GLY A 63 2.04 -9.47 -9.34
N ILE A 64 3.34 -9.46 -8.99
CA ILE A 64 4.25 -8.33 -9.21
C ILE A 64 4.52 -8.11 -10.71
N GLU A 65 4.51 -9.16 -11.53
CA GLU A 65 4.66 -9.07 -12.98
C GLU A 65 3.45 -8.43 -13.68
N GLY A 66 2.37 -8.15 -12.95
CA GLY A 66 1.12 -7.66 -13.53
C GLY A 66 0.31 -8.76 -14.24
N GLY A 67 0.53 -10.04 -13.88
CA GLY A 67 -0.28 -11.19 -14.31
C GLY A 67 -1.66 -11.24 -13.65
N VAL A 68 -2.25 -10.07 -13.42
CA VAL A 68 -3.53 -9.85 -12.76
C VAL A 68 -4.50 -9.26 -13.79
N ASN A 69 -5.78 -9.60 -13.68
CA ASN A 69 -6.78 -9.23 -14.68
C ASN A 69 -7.34 -7.80 -14.50
N PHE A 70 -6.82 -7.03 -13.55
CA PHE A 70 -7.37 -5.71 -13.21
C PHE A 70 -6.56 -4.54 -13.80
N LEU A 71 -5.35 -4.77 -14.30
CA LEU A 71 -4.52 -3.68 -14.83
C LEU A 71 -5.13 -3.09 -16.11
N GLU A 72 -5.88 -3.89 -16.86
CA GLU A 72 -6.66 -3.49 -18.03
C GLU A 72 -7.67 -2.41 -17.67
N ASP A 73 -8.45 -2.59 -16.59
CA ASP A 73 -9.46 -1.62 -16.15
C ASP A 73 -8.82 -0.29 -15.73
N TRP A 74 -7.71 -0.35 -15.00
CA TRP A 74 -6.98 0.86 -14.59
C TRP A 74 -6.34 1.57 -15.78
N ALA A 75 -5.80 0.80 -16.72
CA ALA A 75 -5.21 1.36 -17.92
C ALA A 75 -6.28 2.02 -18.81
N GLU A 76 -7.45 1.39 -18.95
CA GLU A 76 -8.60 2.01 -19.61
C GLU A 76 -9.04 3.29 -18.90
N TRP A 77 -9.15 3.27 -17.57
CA TRP A 77 -9.50 4.45 -16.80
C TRP A 77 -8.51 5.59 -16.98
N ARG A 78 -7.19 5.30 -16.98
CA ARG A 78 -6.15 6.31 -17.26
C ARG A 78 -6.37 6.87 -18.67
N ARG A 79 -6.39 6.01 -19.70
CA ARG A 79 -6.40 6.44 -21.12
C ARG A 79 -7.66 7.20 -21.53
N ALA A 80 -8.71 7.18 -20.71
CA ALA A 80 -9.95 7.89 -20.99
C ALA A 80 -9.81 9.41 -20.95
N GLU A 81 -8.85 9.98 -20.20
CA GLU A 81 -8.59 11.43 -20.17
C GLU A 81 -7.10 11.71 -20.04
N ASP A 82 -6.57 12.69 -20.78
CA ASP A 82 -5.13 12.96 -20.90
C ASP A 82 -4.48 13.47 -19.60
N ASP A 83 -5.24 14.12 -18.73
CA ASP A 83 -4.78 14.71 -17.47
C ASP A 83 -4.82 13.73 -16.28
N ARG A 84 -5.35 12.51 -16.47
CA ARG A 84 -5.34 11.46 -15.45
C ARG A 84 -3.95 10.89 -15.24
N MET A 85 -3.67 10.48 -14.01
CA MET A 85 -2.44 9.83 -13.59
C MET A 85 -2.76 8.43 -13.08
N PHE A 86 -1.99 7.45 -13.55
CA PHE A 86 -2.02 6.11 -12.97
C PHE A 86 -0.84 5.92 -12.03
N VAL A 87 -1.14 5.66 -10.75
CA VAL A 87 -0.17 5.43 -9.67
C VAL A 87 -0.28 3.97 -9.25
N LEU A 88 0.84 3.26 -9.30
CA LEU A 88 0.91 1.83 -9.03
C LEU A 88 1.95 1.53 -7.95
N ASN A 89 1.51 1.03 -6.81
CA ASN A 89 2.39 0.50 -5.79
C ASN A 89 2.90 -0.89 -6.21
N VAL A 90 4.22 -1.03 -6.31
CA VAL A 90 4.90 -2.24 -6.81
C VAL A 90 5.82 -2.80 -5.73
N PRO A 91 5.56 -4.03 -5.22
CA PRO A 91 6.46 -4.69 -4.29
C PRO A 91 7.81 -4.95 -4.96
N MET A 92 8.92 -4.81 -4.22
CA MET A 92 10.23 -5.23 -4.73
C MET A 92 10.48 -6.72 -4.53
N GLN A 93 9.62 -7.44 -3.81
CA GLN A 93 9.88 -8.82 -3.42
C GLN A 93 8.57 -9.61 -3.28
N ALA A 94 8.52 -10.82 -3.85
CA ALA A 94 7.45 -11.79 -3.57
C ALA A 94 7.48 -12.22 -2.10
N ARG A 95 6.38 -12.79 -1.60
CA ARG A 95 6.17 -13.04 -0.15
C ARG A 95 6.20 -11.74 0.65
N ASN A 96 5.63 -10.68 0.09
CA ASN A 96 5.85 -9.32 0.58
C ASN A 96 5.36 -9.10 2.03
N GLU A 97 4.33 -9.83 2.46
CA GLU A 97 3.73 -9.68 3.79
C GLU A 97 3.85 -10.97 4.63
N ASP A 98 4.69 -11.92 4.21
CA ASP A 98 4.87 -13.24 4.85
C ASP A 98 5.63 -13.20 6.19
N ARG A 99 6.00 -12.01 6.68
CA ARG A 99 6.85 -11.83 7.89
C ARG A 99 8.19 -12.59 7.78
N VAL A 100 8.83 -12.49 6.63
CA VAL A 100 10.14 -13.10 6.36
C VAL A 100 11.18 -12.58 7.36
N PRO A 101 11.99 -13.42 8.04
CA PRO A 101 12.98 -12.98 9.02
C PRO A 101 14.13 -12.21 8.36
N ASP A 102 14.76 -11.29 9.11
CA ASP A 102 15.78 -10.37 8.58
C ASP A 102 16.92 -11.07 7.86
N TRP A 103 17.45 -12.17 8.40
CA TRP A 103 18.53 -12.92 7.74
C TRP A 103 18.15 -13.40 6.34
N GLN A 104 16.88 -13.76 6.13
CA GLN A 104 16.38 -14.18 4.82
C GLN A 104 16.10 -12.97 3.93
N VAL A 105 15.62 -11.85 4.49
CA VAL A 105 15.48 -10.57 3.76
C VAL A 105 16.82 -10.09 3.21
N VAL A 106 17.90 -10.17 3.99
CA VAL A 106 19.25 -9.83 3.52
C VAL A 106 19.64 -10.64 2.28
N GLN A 107 19.37 -11.95 2.28
CA GLN A 107 19.68 -12.82 1.14
C GLN A 107 18.85 -12.45 -0.10
N LEU A 108 17.56 -12.15 0.09
CA LEU A 108 16.67 -11.73 -1.00
C LEU A 108 17.09 -10.37 -1.58
N ILE A 109 17.42 -9.39 -0.74
CA ILE A 109 17.90 -8.08 -1.18
C ILE A 109 19.20 -8.22 -2.00
N ARG A 110 20.16 -9.02 -1.52
CA ARG A 110 21.42 -9.26 -2.24
C ARG A 110 21.20 -9.97 -3.57
N ALA A 111 20.37 -11.01 -3.59
CA ALA A 111 19.98 -11.68 -4.83
C ALA A 111 19.32 -10.70 -5.83
N GLY A 112 18.49 -9.78 -5.33
CA GLY A 112 17.92 -8.70 -6.11
C GLY A 112 18.97 -7.74 -6.67
N ALA A 113 19.92 -7.31 -5.83
CA ALA A 113 21.03 -6.44 -6.24
C ALA A 113 21.94 -7.09 -7.31
N GLU A 114 22.09 -8.40 -7.26
CA GLU A 114 22.80 -9.21 -8.27
C GLU A 114 21.99 -9.40 -9.57
N GLY A 115 20.72 -9.00 -9.59
CA GLY A 115 19.85 -9.03 -10.76
C GLY A 115 19.05 -10.33 -10.95
N GLN A 116 18.97 -11.19 -9.92
CA GLN A 116 18.24 -12.47 -10.02
C GLN A 116 16.75 -12.29 -10.34
N TYR A 117 16.20 -11.11 -10.06
CA TYR A 117 14.78 -10.77 -10.23
C TYR A 117 14.49 -9.79 -11.37
N ASP A 118 15.49 -9.36 -12.13
CA ASP A 118 15.34 -8.36 -13.22
C ASP A 118 14.23 -8.72 -14.21
N ARG A 119 14.08 -10.01 -14.54
CA ARG A 119 13.06 -10.49 -15.48
C ARG A 119 11.63 -10.12 -15.06
N HIS A 120 11.35 -10.09 -13.76
CA HIS A 120 10.01 -9.84 -13.22
C HIS A 120 9.61 -8.38 -13.46
N PHE A 121 10.52 -7.44 -13.18
CA PHE A 121 10.30 -6.01 -13.40
C PHE A 121 10.32 -5.62 -14.87
N ARG A 122 11.15 -6.28 -15.70
CA ARG A 122 11.08 -6.12 -17.16
C ARG A 122 9.70 -6.51 -17.69
N LYS A 123 9.17 -7.66 -17.24
CA LYS A 123 7.85 -8.14 -17.66
C LYS A 123 6.72 -7.19 -17.24
N LEU A 124 6.77 -6.64 -16.03
CA LEU A 124 5.81 -5.61 -15.60
C LEU A 124 5.91 -4.36 -16.49
N ALA A 125 7.12 -3.86 -16.74
CA ALA A 125 7.34 -2.69 -17.59
C ALA A 125 6.81 -2.89 -19.02
N GLU A 126 7.12 -4.04 -19.64
CA GLU A 126 6.58 -4.42 -20.96
C GLU A 126 5.05 -4.48 -20.94
N ARG A 127 4.46 -5.02 -19.86
CA ARG A 127 3.01 -5.10 -19.71
C ARG A 127 2.35 -3.72 -19.65
N LEU A 128 2.89 -2.81 -18.84
CA LEU A 128 2.36 -1.44 -18.70
C LEU A 128 2.47 -0.65 -20.02
N VAL A 129 3.58 -0.79 -20.75
CA VAL A 129 3.72 -0.20 -22.10
C VAL A 129 2.71 -0.80 -23.08
N ALA A 130 2.54 -2.13 -23.08
CA ALA A 130 1.57 -2.80 -23.95
C ALA A 130 0.11 -2.43 -23.63
N LEU A 131 -0.18 -2.07 -22.37
CA LEU A 131 -1.47 -1.53 -21.95
C LEU A 131 -1.66 -0.05 -22.34
N GLY A 132 -0.68 0.61 -22.94
CA GLY A 132 -0.80 2.01 -23.32
C GLY A 132 -0.80 2.97 -22.13
N VAL A 133 -0.21 2.56 -20.99
CA VAL A 133 0.06 3.42 -19.82
C VAL A 133 1.58 3.53 -19.56
N PRO A 134 2.37 3.96 -20.56
CA PRO A 134 3.82 4.05 -20.44
C PRO A 134 4.28 5.12 -19.44
N ASP A 135 3.40 6.03 -19.03
CA ASP A 135 3.64 7.15 -18.13
C ASP A 135 3.20 6.88 -16.68
N THR A 136 3.00 5.60 -16.33
CA THR A 136 2.64 5.16 -14.97
C THR A 136 3.65 5.69 -13.93
N VAL A 137 3.14 6.22 -12.83
CA VAL A 137 3.95 6.54 -11.63
C VAL A 137 4.06 5.28 -10.79
N ILE A 138 5.28 4.82 -10.58
CA ILE A 138 5.58 3.57 -9.87
C ILE A 138 6.07 3.91 -8.46
N VAL A 139 5.27 3.55 -7.47
CA VAL A 139 5.66 3.62 -6.05
C VAL A 139 6.35 2.31 -5.70
N LEU A 140 7.67 2.28 -5.93
CA LEU A 140 8.47 1.06 -5.84
C LEU A 140 8.94 0.82 -4.40
N GLY A 141 8.49 -0.28 -3.79
CA GLY A 141 8.93 -0.68 -2.45
C GLY A 141 8.56 0.33 -1.37
N TRP A 142 7.30 0.78 -1.35
CA TRP A 142 6.77 1.75 -0.39
C TRP A 142 7.00 1.33 1.07
N GLU A 143 7.05 2.30 1.98
CA GLU A 143 7.26 2.11 3.43
C GLU A 143 8.48 1.24 3.78
N MET A 144 9.53 1.31 2.97
CA MET A 144 10.73 0.48 3.15
C MET A 144 11.44 0.69 4.49
N ASN A 145 11.23 1.83 5.15
CA ASN A 145 11.83 2.15 6.44
C ASN A 145 11.19 1.39 7.61
N GLY A 146 10.05 0.72 7.40
CA GLY A 146 9.38 -0.09 8.41
C GLY A 146 9.81 -1.54 8.47
N THR A 147 9.01 -2.34 9.18
CA THR A 147 9.27 -3.77 9.40
C THR A 147 8.29 -4.71 8.72
N THR A 148 7.19 -4.18 8.19
CA THR A 148 6.06 -4.96 7.65
C THR A 148 6.45 -5.77 6.42
N TYR A 149 7.10 -5.12 5.47
CA TYR A 149 7.32 -5.69 4.15
C TYR A 149 8.63 -6.46 4.05
N THR A 150 8.63 -7.51 3.23
CA THR A 150 9.84 -8.27 2.90
C THR A 150 10.84 -7.42 2.12
N HIS A 151 10.38 -6.39 1.39
CA HIS A 151 11.25 -5.41 0.74
C HIS A 151 11.82 -4.33 1.66
N ARG A 152 11.65 -4.41 2.99
CA ARG A 152 12.17 -3.40 3.91
C ARG A 152 13.69 -3.20 3.77
N CYS A 153 14.13 -1.97 3.94
CA CYS A 153 15.51 -1.55 3.73
C CYS A 153 16.44 -1.85 4.90
N GLY A 154 15.93 -1.77 6.13
CA GLY A 154 16.72 -1.85 7.37
C GLY A 154 17.77 -2.98 7.43
N PRO A 155 17.45 -4.22 7.02
CA PRO A 155 18.38 -5.34 7.11
C PRO A 155 19.67 -5.23 6.27
N ASP A 156 19.63 -4.59 5.09
CA ASP A 156 20.83 -4.37 4.25
C ASP A 156 20.67 -3.11 3.35
N PRO A 157 20.84 -1.90 3.90
CA PRO A 157 20.55 -0.66 3.19
C PRO A 157 21.40 -0.43 1.93
N GLU A 158 22.66 -0.88 1.94
CA GLU A 158 23.56 -0.71 0.79
C GLU A 158 23.10 -1.58 -0.39
N HIS A 159 22.81 -2.86 -0.16
CA HIS A 159 22.29 -3.72 -1.22
C HIS A 159 20.84 -3.38 -1.58
N TRP A 160 20.05 -2.83 -0.64
CA TRP A 160 18.70 -2.34 -0.94
C TRP A 160 18.74 -1.21 -1.97
N LYS A 161 19.62 -0.22 -1.79
CA LYS A 161 19.83 0.85 -2.77
C LYS A 161 20.29 0.29 -4.12
N ALA A 162 21.22 -0.66 -4.11
CA ALA A 162 21.67 -1.32 -5.34
C ALA A 162 20.53 -2.06 -6.05
N TYR A 163 19.68 -2.77 -5.31
CA TYR A 163 18.53 -3.48 -5.86
C TYR A 163 17.48 -2.51 -6.42
N TRP A 164 17.14 -1.44 -5.69
CA TRP A 164 16.20 -0.42 -6.18
C TRP A 164 16.68 0.21 -7.48
N ARG A 165 17.96 0.61 -7.56
CA ARG A 165 18.60 1.12 -8.78
C ARG A 165 18.54 0.11 -9.93
N ARG A 166 18.74 -1.17 -9.64
CA ARG A 166 18.70 -2.26 -10.62
C ARG A 166 17.30 -2.43 -11.22
N ILE A 167 16.26 -2.39 -10.39
CA ILE A 167 14.86 -2.45 -10.82
C ILE A 167 14.55 -1.27 -11.75
N VAL A 168 14.85 -0.04 -11.31
CA VAL A 168 14.59 1.18 -12.10
C VAL A 168 15.30 1.12 -13.45
N THR A 169 16.59 0.74 -13.46
CA THR A 169 17.37 0.60 -14.69
C THR A 169 16.74 -0.43 -15.64
N THR A 170 16.29 -1.56 -15.09
CA THR A 170 15.66 -2.63 -15.87
C THR A 170 14.34 -2.17 -16.49
N MET A 171 13.46 -1.54 -15.70
CA MET A 171 12.18 -1.02 -16.20
C MET A 171 12.39 0.09 -17.22
N ARG A 172 13.35 1.00 -16.99
CA ARG A 172 13.68 2.09 -17.92
C ARG A 172 14.30 1.61 -19.24
N SER A 173 14.84 0.39 -19.28
CA SER A 173 15.39 -0.23 -20.50
C SER A 173 14.31 -0.68 -21.49
N VAL A 174 13.04 -0.78 -21.06
CA VAL A 174 11.93 -1.21 -21.92
C VAL A 174 11.57 -0.08 -22.91
N PRO A 175 11.57 -0.33 -24.23
CA PRO A 175 11.23 0.69 -25.21
C PRO A 175 9.81 1.25 -25.02
N GLY A 176 9.66 2.56 -25.21
CA GLY A 176 8.37 3.25 -25.10
C GLY A 176 7.94 3.62 -23.68
N GLN A 177 8.66 3.17 -22.65
CA GLN A 177 8.40 3.56 -21.27
C GLN A 177 8.70 5.05 -21.03
N ARG A 178 7.91 5.67 -20.16
CA ARG A 178 8.07 7.03 -19.63
C ARG A 178 7.70 7.06 -18.14
N PHE A 179 8.03 6.00 -17.41
CA PHE A 179 7.65 5.85 -16.02
C PHE A 179 8.34 6.90 -15.13
N LYS A 180 7.63 7.31 -14.08
CA LYS A 180 8.23 8.03 -12.96
C LYS A 180 8.35 7.11 -11.75
N PHE A 181 9.46 7.15 -11.06
CA PHE A 181 9.68 6.37 -9.84
C PHE A 181 9.54 7.24 -8.60
N ASP A 182 8.60 6.86 -7.75
CA ASP A 182 8.26 7.53 -6.51
C ASP A 182 8.87 6.80 -5.31
N PHE A 183 9.81 7.46 -4.63
CA PHE A 183 10.45 6.95 -3.41
C PHE A 183 9.61 7.37 -2.19
N ALA A 184 8.78 6.46 -1.69
CA ALA A 184 7.78 6.74 -0.66
C ALA A 184 8.03 5.95 0.64
N PRO A 185 8.72 6.53 1.64
CA PRO A 185 8.81 5.97 2.98
C PRO A 185 7.55 6.24 3.82
N ASN A 186 7.42 5.55 4.95
CA ASN A 186 6.49 5.92 6.02
C ASN A 186 7.01 7.14 6.80
N ARG A 187 6.11 8.01 7.26
CA ARG A 187 6.45 9.20 8.06
C ARG A 187 7.15 8.83 9.38
N GLY A 188 8.34 9.40 9.58
CA GLY A 188 9.11 9.27 10.81
C GLY A 188 10.29 8.30 10.67
N THR A 189 10.98 8.06 11.79
CA THR A 189 12.20 7.26 11.80
C THR A 189 11.94 5.80 11.43
N ASP A 190 10.85 5.23 11.97
CA ASP A 190 10.55 3.80 11.89
C ASP A 190 11.78 2.92 12.27
N ALA A 191 11.96 1.73 11.69
CA ALA A 191 13.11 0.87 11.93
C ALA A 191 14.43 1.45 11.41
N ILE A 192 14.39 2.32 10.39
CA ILE A 192 15.57 3.00 9.85
C ILE A 192 15.19 4.36 9.27
N GLY A 193 15.90 5.43 9.65
CA GLY A 193 15.70 6.75 9.06
C GLY A 193 15.76 6.70 7.53
N TRP A 194 14.65 7.02 6.85
CA TRP A 194 14.42 6.68 5.44
C TRP A 194 15.44 7.27 4.47
N THR A 195 16.10 8.39 4.83
CA THR A 195 17.16 8.99 4.00
C THR A 195 18.36 8.06 3.81
N LYS A 196 18.59 7.12 4.75
CA LYS A 196 19.64 6.09 4.63
C LYS A 196 19.37 5.10 3.49
N CYS A 197 18.11 4.98 3.09
CA CYS A 197 17.66 4.11 2.02
C CYS A 197 17.56 4.85 0.67
N TYR A 198 17.82 6.17 0.63
CA TYR A 198 17.68 6.94 -0.61
C TYR A 198 18.65 6.45 -1.69
N PRO A 199 18.17 5.97 -2.86
CA PRO A 199 18.98 5.28 -3.86
C PRO A 199 19.69 6.22 -4.86
N GLY A 200 19.39 7.51 -4.84
CA GLY A 200 20.06 8.55 -5.63
C GLY A 200 19.14 9.31 -6.61
N ASP A 201 19.55 10.53 -6.96
CA ASP A 201 18.77 11.47 -7.78
C ASP A 201 18.55 11.01 -9.22
N ASP A 202 19.44 10.18 -9.77
CA ASP A 202 19.38 9.72 -11.15
C ASP A 202 18.30 8.65 -11.36
N VAL A 203 17.87 7.99 -10.30
CA VAL A 203 16.89 6.89 -10.35
C VAL A 203 15.55 7.25 -9.70
N VAL A 204 15.47 8.33 -8.90
CA VAL A 204 14.24 8.80 -8.27
C VAL A 204 13.68 10.03 -9.00
N ASP A 205 12.40 10.00 -9.35
CA ASP A 205 11.72 11.11 -10.03
C ASP A 205 10.88 11.96 -9.06
N VAL A 206 10.29 11.32 -8.06
CA VAL A 206 9.41 11.93 -7.05
C VAL A 206 9.81 11.41 -5.67
N ILE A 207 9.77 12.28 -4.66
CA ILE A 207 9.97 11.86 -3.27
C ILE A 207 8.61 11.88 -2.59
N GLY A 208 8.02 10.71 -2.40
CA GLY A 208 6.74 10.54 -1.73
C GLY A 208 6.87 10.44 -0.21
N MET A 209 5.73 10.31 0.44
CA MET A 209 5.64 10.00 1.87
C MET A 209 4.26 9.42 2.17
N ASP A 210 4.23 8.30 2.89
CA ASP A 210 3.01 7.74 3.43
C ASP A 210 2.81 8.25 4.87
N SER A 211 1.63 8.82 5.15
CA SER A 211 1.36 9.48 6.44
C SER A 211 -0.04 9.22 6.97
N TYR A 212 -0.10 8.53 8.10
CA TYR A 212 -1.32 8.31 8.87
C TYR A 212 -1.27 9.06 10.21
N ASP A 213 -2.44 9.32 10.79
CA ASP A 213 -2.61 10.00 12.09
C ASP A 213 -2.23 9.13 13.29
N GLN A 214 -1.02 8.58 13.26
CA GLN A 214 -0.47 7.72 14.28
C GLN A 214 0.84 8.26 14.85
N GLY A 215 1.32 7.65 15.93
CA GLY A 215 2.65 7.92 16.45
C GLY A 215 3.78 7.49 15.48
N PRO A 216 4.99 8.05 15.60
CA PRO A 216 5.36 9.13 16.52
C PRO A 216 4.68 10.47 16.16
N GLY A 217 4.53 11.36 17.15
CA GLY A 217 3.80 12.63 17.04
C GLY A 217 2.30 12.50 17.37
N ARG A 218 1.84 13.19 18.42
CA ARG A 218 0.45 13.23 18.89
C ARG A 218 -0.38 14.28 18.15
N THR A 219 0.25 15.39 17.77
CA THR A 219 -0.38 16.48 17.02
C THR A 219 0.20 16.55 15.62
N PHE A 220 -0.55 17.15 14.67
CA PHE A 220 -0.03 17.35 13.30
C PHE A 220 1.29 18.13 13.29
N GLU A 221 1.42 19.16 14.14
CA GLU A 221 2.64 19.95 14.27
C GLU A 221 3.85 19.12 14.72
N GLU A 222 3.66 18.19 15.66
CA GLU A 222 4.70 17.22 16.05
C GLU A 222 5.06 16.30 14.89
N GLN A 223 4.07 15.81 14.13
CA GLN A 223 4.28 14.95 12.97
C GLN A 223 5.04 15.67 11.83
N VAL A 224 4.89 17.00 11.73
CA VAL A 224 5.66 17.85 10.82
C VAL A 224 7.11 17.97 11.28
N ARG A 225 7.34 18.29 12.57
CA ARG A 225 8.66 18.65 13.12
C ARG A 225 9.52 17.47 13.54
N GLN A 226 8.92 16.31 13.81
CA GLN A 226 9.66 15.14 14.26
C GLN A 226 10.77 14.74 13.27
N PRO A 227 11.82 14.04 13.75
CA PRO A 227 12.80 13.45 12.85
C PRO A 227 12.13 12.62 11.77
N TYR A 228 12.57 12.79 10.52
CA TYR A 228 12.04 12.11 9.34
C TYR A 228 10.55 12.37 9.08
N GLY A 229 9.99 13.45 9.66
CA GLY A 229 8.61 13.90 9.51
C GLY A 229 8.34 14.70 8.23
N LEU A 230 7.16 15.32 8.15
CA LEU A 230 6.67 15.98 6.92
C LEU A 230 7.56 17.16 6.50
N GLN A 231 8.10 17.94 7.44
CA GLN A 231 8.98 19.06 7.06
C GLN A 231 10.28 18.56 6.43
N GLN A 232 10.91 17.55 7.03
CA GLN A 232 12.14 16.98 6.49
C GLN A 232 11.92 16.35 5.11
N HIS A 233 10.76 15.74 4.87
CA HIS A 233 10.38 15.23 3.54
C HIS A 233 10.38 16.33 2.48
N VAL A 234 9.69 17.45 2.75
CA VAL A 234 9.65 18.61 1.84
C VAL A 234 11.03 19.20 1.63
N ASP A 235 11.80 19.41 2.70
CA ASP A 235 13.13 20.02 2.63
C ASP A 235 14.10 19.14 1.85
N PHE A 236 14.03 17.81 2.05
CA PHE A 236 14.84 16.85 1.32
C PHE A 236 14.48 16.85 -0.17
N ALA A 237 13.20 16.79 -0.53
CA ALA A 237 12.79 16.88 -1.93
C ALA A 237 13.26 18.18 -2.60
N LYS A 238 13.16 19.31 -1.90
CA LYS A 238 13.66 20.59 -2.37
C LYS A 238 15.17 20.59 -2.57
N ALA A 239 15.93 20.03 -1.63
CA ALA A 239 17.39 19.92 -1.72
C ALA A 239 17.85 19.05 -2.91
N HIS A 240 17.04 18.06 -3.27
CA HIS A 240 17.27 17.15 -4.39
C HIS A 240 16.63 17.60 -5.71
N GLY A 241 15.96 18.77 -5.73
CA GLY A 241 15.29 19.30 -6.91
C GLY A 241 14.14 18.43 -7.42
N LYS A 242 13.45 17.73 -6.51
CA LYS A 242 12.35 16.79 -6.82
C LYS A 242 11.00 17.34 -6.39
N GLN A 243 9.94 16.92 -7.08
CA GLN A 243 8.57 17.11 -6.60
C GLN A 243 8.29 16.15 -5.44
N ILE A 244 7.34 16.52 -4.58
CA ILE A 244 6.82 15.66 -3.53
C ILE A 244 5.51 14.98 -3.97
N SER A 245 5.14 13.88 -3.32
CA SER A 245 3.82 13.25 -3.41
C SER A 245 3.38 12.73 -2.04
N TYR A 246 2.09 12.38 -1.93
CA TYR A 246 1.56 11.59 -0.80
C TYR A 246 0.79 10.40 -1.36
N PRO A 247 1.48 9.29 -1.69
CA PRO A 247 0.85 8.09 -2.23
C PRO A 247 -0.16 7.49 -1.26
N GLU A 248 0.07 7.63 0.05
CA GLU A 248 -0.91 7.27 1.05
C GLU A 248 -0.99 8.32 2.15
N TRP A 249 -2.21 8.70 2.49
CA TRP A 249 -2.49 9.31 3.78
C TRP A 249 -3.90 8.99 4.23
N GLY A 250 -4.15 9.13 5.52
CA GLY A 250 -5.48 8.89 6.08
C GLY A 250 -5.47 8.80 7.59
N LEU A 251 -6.58 8.29 8.11
CA LEU A 251 -6.75 8.04 9.54
C LEU A 251 -6.20 6.66 9.90
N PHE A 252 -6.01 6.37 11.18
CA PHE A 252 -5.59 5.07 11.67
C PHE A 252 -5.82 4.95 13.18
N ARG A 253 -4.81 5.27 14.00
CA ARG A 253 -4.80 4.95 15.44
C ARG A 253 -5.52 5.98 16.30
N ASN A 254 -5.68 7.20 15.81
CA ASN A 254 -6.35 8.26 16.56
C ASN A 254 -7.86 8.38 16.22
N GLY A 255 -8.40 7.46 15.41
CA GLY A 255 -9.83 7.35 15.12
C GLY A 255 -10.35 8.49 14.23
N ASP A 256 -11.58 8.95 14.49
CA ASP A 256 -12.19 10.06 13.76
C ASP A 256 -11.50 11.39 14.13
N ASN A 257 -10.49 11.76 13.34
CA ASN A 257 -9.59 12.88 13.61
C ASN A 257 -9.73 14.00 12.56
N PRO A 258 -10.76 14.86 12.67
CA PRO A 258 -11.01 15.94 11.71
C PRO A 258 -9.89 16.99 11.68
N GLU A 259 -9.14 17.14 12.78
CA GLU A 259 -8.02 18.09 12.84
C GLU A 259 -6.86 17.61 11.98
N TYR A 260 -6.48 16.33 12.05
CA TYR A 260 -5.47 15.78 11.17
C TYR A 260 -5.83 15.95 9.69
N VAL A 261 -7.07 15.62 9.31
CA VAL A 261 -7.53 15.79 7.92
C VAL A 261 -7.46 17.25 7.47
N ARG A 262 -7.91 18.18 8.30
CA ARG A 262 -7.85 19.62 7.99
C ARG A 262 -6.41 20.08 7.76
N GLN A 263 -5.50 19.69 8.65
CA GLN A 263 -4.11 20.15 8.60
C GLN A 263 -3.34 19.47 7.47
N MET A 264 -3.59 18.20 7.18
CA MET A 264 -3.00 17.52 6.03
C MET A 264 -3.43 18.17 4.71
N LEU A 265 -4.71 18.53 4.57
CA LEU A 265 -5.21 19.24 3.38
C LEU A 265 -4.60 20.65 3.25
N LYS A 266 -4.46 21.39 4.35
CA LYS A 266 -3.74 22.68 4.37
C LYS A 266 -2.28 22.51 3.96
N TRP A 267 -1.62 21.47 4.46
CA TRP A 267 -0.23 21.14 4.13
C TRP A 267 -0.04 20.80 2.64
N ILE A 268 -0.97 20.01 2.09
CA ILE A 268 -1.02 19.68 0.65
C ILE A 268 -1.23 20.94 -0.18
N ASP A 269 -2.14 21.83 0.21
CA ASP A 269 -2.38 23.08 -0.53
C ASP A 269 -1.17 24.02 -0.51
N GLN A 270 -0.49 24.10 0.63
CA GLN A 270 0.73 24.89 0.81
C GLN A 270 1.88 24.38 -0.07
N HIS A 271 2.11 23.07 -0.12
CA HIS A 271 3.30 22.49 -0.75
C HIS A 271 3.08 21.98 -2.18
N LYS A 272 1.82 21.86 -2.62
CA LYS A 272 1.42 21.52 -3.99
C LYS A 272 2.16 20.29 -4.52
N PRO A 273 1.95 19.10 -3.91
CA PRO A 273 2.58 17.88 -4.38
C PRO A 273 2.18 17.59 -5.83
N LEU A 274 2.96 16.73 -6.51
CA LEU A 274 2.59 16.22 -7.83
C LEU A 274 1.20 15.55 -7.78
N TYR A 275 0.97 14.77 -6.72
CA TYR A 275 -0.32 14.16 -6.44
C TYR A 275 -0.46 13.79 -4.96
N HIS A 276 -1.70 13.53 -4.53
CA HIS A 276 -1.98 12.88 -3.26
C HIS A 276 -3.18 11.94 -3.34
N THR A 277 -3.17 10.89 -2.53
CA THR A 277 -4.21 9.85 -2.51
C THR A 277 -4.57 9.50 -1.07
N ILE A 278 -5.87 9.55 -0.75
CA ILE A 278 -6.38 9.12 0.56
C ILE A 278 -6.72 7.62 0.54
N THR A 279 -6.34 6.90 1.59
CA THR A 279 -6.64 5.46 1.71
C THR A 279 -8.07 5.26 2.23
N ASP A 280 -9.01 4.81 1.37
CA ASP A 280 -10.45 4.85 1.69
C ASP A 280 -11.08 3.47 1.96
N TYR A 281 -10.78 2.95 3.16
CA TYR A 281 -11.46 1.85 3.83
C TYR A 281 -11.24 1.98 5.35
N CYS A 282 -12.05 1.34 6.21
CA CYS A 282 -11.83 1.47 7.66
C CYS A 282 -10.53 0.78 8.13
N PRO A 283 -9.77 1.39 9.06
CA PRO A 283 -10.07 2.63 9.80
C PRO A 283 -9.63 3.94 9.11
N HIS A 284 -9.03 3.87 7.92
CA HIS A 284 -8.31 4.97 7.30
C HIS A 284 -9.16 6.00 6.56
N GLY A 285 -10.25 5.53 5.96
CA GLY A 285 -11.03 6.29 5.01
C GLY A 285 -11.92 7.35 5.64
N VAL A 286 -12.45 8.21 4.78
CA VAL A 286 -13.39 9.28 5.13
C VAL A 286 -14.71 9.16 4.37
N TRP A 287 -14.73 8.44 3.25
CA TRP A 287 -15.93 8.27 2.44
C TRP A 287 -16.59 6.91 2.69
N ARG A 288 -15.85 5.81 2.51
CA ARG A 288 -16.37 4.46 2.75
C ARG A 288 -16.35 4.06 4.21
N CYS A 289 -15.50 4.70 5.03
CA CYS A 289 -15.46 4.41 6.45
C CYS A 289 -16.47 5.24 7.25
N LYS A 290 -17.55 4.60 7.67
CA LYS A 290 -18.61 5.25 8.47
C LYS A 290 -18.18 5.58 9.91
N GLN A 291 -17.02 5.10 10.36
CA GLN A 291 -16.49 5.35 11.69
C GLN A 291 -15.88 6.75 11.83
N ASN A 292 -15.66 7.47 10.72
CA ASN A 292 -14.99 8.76 10.69
C ASN A 292 -15.89 9.93 10.21
N PRO A 293 -17.11 10.13 10.77
CA PRO A 293 -18.07 11.09 10.25
C PRO A 293 -17.63 12.56 10.33
N GLN A 294 -16.86 12.97 11.34
CA GLN A 294 -16.37 14.35 11.46
C GLN A 294 -15.28 14.63 10.44
N SER A 295 -14.35 13.69 10.27
CA SER A 295 -13.30 13.76 9.25
C SER A 295 -13.87 13.74 7.84
N ALA A 296 -14.91 12.93 7.59
CA ALA A 296 -15.67 12.93 6.35
C ALA A 296 -16.25 14.30 6.02
N LYS A 297 -16.82 14.99 7.01
CA LYS A 297 -17.35 16.33 6.87
C LYS A 297 -16.26 17.32 6.46
N VAL A 298 -15.13 17.34 7.18
CA VAL A 298 -13.99 18.23 6.87
C VAL A 298 -13.44 17.97 5.48
N PHE A 299 -13.23 16.71 5.12
CA PHE A 299 -12.70 16.33 3.81
C PHE A 299 -13.62 16.80 2.69
N ARG A 300 -14.92 16.57 2.84
CA ARG A 300 -15.93 16.99 1.85
C ARG A 300 -16.10 18.50 1.79
N GLU A 301 -15.97 19.23 2.90
CA GLU A 301 -16.04 20.70 2.91
C GLU A 301 -14.82 21.33 2.23
N ALA A 302 -13.63 20.73 2.39
CA ALA A 302 -12.39 21.24 1.82
C ALA A 302 -12.22 20.90 0.33
N LEU A 303 -12.63 19.69 -0.09
CA LEU A 303 -12.44 19.21 -1.47
C LEU A 303 -13.73 19.16 -2.30
N GLY A 304 -14.88 19.20 -1.64
CA GLY A 304 -16.15 19.39 -2.32
C GLY A 304 -16.22 20.82 -2.82
N GLY A 305 -16.35 21.00 -4.14
CA GLY A 305 -16.55 22.32 -4.71
C GLY A 305 -17.69 23.04 -4.00
N GLN A 306 -17.53 24.33 -3.70
CA GLN A 306 -18.67 25.13 -3.25
C GLN A 306 -19.79 24.91 -4.27
N LYS A 307 -21.01 24.57 -3.79
CA LYS A 307 -22.20 24.82 -4.61
C LYS A 307 -22.05 26.24 -5.15
N PRO A 308 -22.39 26.52 -6.43
CA PRO A 308 -22.62 27.90 -6.83
C PRO A 308 -23.47 28.51 -5.74
N SER A 309 -22.99 29.56 -5.09
CA SER A 309 -23.75 30.29 -4.08
C SER A 309 -25.17 30.41 -4.63
N GLU A 310 -26.17 29.91 -3.90
CA GLU A 310 -27.54 30.28 -4.19
C GLU A 310 -27.54 31.80 -4.38
N PRO A 311 -28.11 32.33 -5.48
CA PRO A 311 -28.13 33.76 -5.68
C PRO A 311 -28.73 34.37 -4.42
N THR A 312 -27.91 35.17 -3.73
CA THR A 312 -28.33 35.89 -2.54
C THR A 312 -29.66 36.56 -2.89
N PRO A 313 -30.74 36.43 -2.08
CA PRO A 313 -31.97 37.13 -2.36
C PRO A 313 -31.64 38.60 -2.56
N GLN A 314 -31.73 39.08 -3.80
CA GLN A 314 -31.52 40.48 -4.10
C GLN A 314 -32.60 41.23 -3.34
N VAL A 315 -32.20 41.96 -2.31
CA VAL A 315 -33.07 42.96 -1.68
C VAL A 315 -33.46 43.93 -2.80
N PRO A 316 -34.75 44.04 -3.17
CA PRO A 316 -35.13 44.90 -4.27
C PRO A 316 -34.82 46.35 -3.91
N THR A 317 -33.95 46.97 -4.70
CA THR A 317 -33.69 48.40 -4.65
C THR A 317 -35.01 49.15 -4.96
N PRO A 318 -35.40 50.16 -4.16
CA PRO A 318 -36.64 50.88 -4.38
C PRO A 318 -36.65 51.62 -5.73
N PRO A 319 -37.81 51.72 -6.40
CA PRO A 319 -37.90 52.28 -7.74
C PRO A 319 -37.63 53.79 -7.75
N VAL A 320 -36.79 54.22 -8.68
CA VAL A 320 -36.52 55.64 -8.97
C VAL A 320 -37.72 56.22 -9.72
N VAL A 321 -38.23 57.34 -9.22
CA VAL A 321 -39.35 58.11 -9.78
C VAL A 321 -38.89 58.87 -11.04
N PRO A 322 -39.54 58.71 -12.21
CA PRO A 322 -39.23 59.51 -13.40
C PRO A 322 -39.95 60.88 -13.36
N THR A 323 -39.24 61.93 -13.78
CA THR A 323 -39.78 63.31 -13.96
C THR A 323 -40.22 63.52 -15.42
N PRO A 324 -41.27 64.35 -15.73
CA PRO A 324 -41.99 64.35 -17.02
C PRO A 324 -41.39 65.25 -18.14
N PRO A 325 -41.99 65.26 -19.36
CA PRO A 325 -41.31 65.48 -20.66
C PRO A 325 -41.50 66.87 -21.29
N VAL A 326 -40.83 67.12 -22.43
CA VAL A 326 -41.15 68.20 -23.38
C VAL A 326 -41.50 67.63 -24.76
N VAL A 327 -42.63 68.09 -25.30
CA VAL A 327 -43.29 67.74 -26.57
C VAL A 327 -43.02 68.86 -27.61
N PRO A 328 -42.89 68.57 -28.91
CA PRO A 328 -43.98 68.87 -29.85
C PRO A 328 -44.29 67.76 -30.89
N THR A 329 -45.58 67.66 -31.24
CA THR A 329 -46.29 66.77 -32.18
C THR A 329 -46.65 67.51 -33.52
N PRO A 330 -47.45 66.97 -34.48
CA PRO A 330 -47.15 66.03 -35.58
C PRO A 330 -47.64 66.58 -36.98
N PRO A 331 -47.87 65.76 -38.04
CA PRO A 331 -49.24 65.27 -38.25
C PRO A 331 -49.42 63.84 -38.84
N VAL A 332 -50.30 63.09 -38.15
CA VAL A 332 -51.42 62.21 -38.56
C VAL A 332 -51.51 61.65 -39.99
N VAL A 333 -51.64 60.31 -40.11
CA VAL A 333 -52.57 59.58 -41.04
C VAL A 333 -52.94 58.20 -40.41
N PRO A 334 -54.17 57.65 -40.57
CA PRO A 334 -54.80 56.77 -39.57
C PRO A 334 -54.67 55.24 -39.78
N LYS A 335 -55.00 54.55 -38.68
CA LYS A 335 -55.10 53.10 -38.41
C LYS A 335 -55.91 52.30 -39.46
N PRO A 336 -55.54 51.03 -39.68
CA PRO A 336 -56.52 49.94 -39.59
C PRO A 336 -56.07 48.75 -38.72
N ASP A 337 -57.08 48.00 -38.29
CA ASP A 337 -57.06 46.96 -37.26
C ASP A 337 -56.30 45.67 -37.59
N LEU A 338 -55.79 45.03 -36.53
CA LEU A 338 -55.22 43.69 -36.52
C LEU A 338 -56.28 42.60 -36.77
N PRO A 339 -55.90 41.54 -37.49
CA PRO A 339 -56.27 40.18 -37.15
C PRO A 339 -55.08 39.42 -36.54
N THR A 340 -55.35 38.69 -35.46
CA THR A 340 -54.46 37.76 -34.77
C THR A 340 -54.04 36.59 -35.68
N PRO A 341 -52.74 36.28 -35.81
CA PRO A 341 -52.29 35.02 -36.42
C PRO A 341 -52.47 33.85 -35.45
N GLN A 342 -53.22 32.83 -35.87
CA GLN A 342 -53.22 31.51 -35.22
C GLN A 342 -51.90 30.79 -35.55
N VAL A 343 -51.14 30.44 -34.51
CA VAL A 343 -49.94 29.60 -34.63
C VAL A 343 -50.39 28.13 -34.60
N PRO A 344 -50.08 27.32 -35.62
CA PRO A 344 -50.42 25.90 -35.61
C PRO A 344 -49.55 25.12 -34.62
N THR A 345 -50.20 24.28 -33.82
CA THR A 345 -49.59 23.32 -32.90
C THR A 345 -48.78 22.28 -33.68
N PRO A 346 -47.51 21.99 -33.32
CA PRO A 346 -46.75 20.91 -33.93
C PRO A 346 -47.35 19.55 -33.54
N GLN A 347 -47.78 18.75 -34.52
CA GLN A 347 -48.07 17.34 -34.32
C GLN A 347 -46.76 16.54 -34.40
N PHE A 348 -46.34 15.96 -33.27
CA PHE A 348 -45.28 14.96 -33.25
C PHE A 348 -45.85 13.61 -33.72
N PRO A 349 -45.22 12.92 -34.68
CA PRO A 349 -45.60 11.55 -35.00
C PRO A 349 -45.28 10.64 -33.80
N THR A 350 -46.27 9.86 -33.37
CA THR A 350 -46.09 8.79 -32.39
C THR A 350 -45.11 7.75 -32.95
N PRO A 351 -44.07 7.35 -32.20
CA PRO A 351 -43.22 6.23 -32.60
C PRO A 351 -44.05 4.94 -32.59
N GLN A 352 -44.23 4.31 -33.76
CA GLN A 352 -44.71 2.94 -33.83
C GLN A 352 -43.60 2.02 -33.32
N VAL A 353 -43.79 1.42 -32.15
CA VAL A 353 -42.94 0.34 -31.62
C VAL A 353 -43.18 -0.91 -32.46
N PRO A 354 -42.18 -1.47 -33.15
CA PRO A 354 -42.33 -2.78 -33.77
C PRO A 354 -42.52 -3.84 -32.67
N LYS A 355 -43.60 -4.61 -32.77
CA LYS A 355 -43.79 -5.82 -31.94
C LYS A 355 -42.58 -6.74 -32.12
N PRO A 356 -41.92 -7.20 -31.03
CA PRO A 356 -40.91 -8.24 -31.14
C PRO A 356 -41.58 -9.53 -31.63
N GLN A 357 -41.23 -9.98 -32.83
CA GLN A 357 -41.45 -11.37 -33.22
C GLN A 357 -40.29 -12.18 -32.63
N ALA A 358 -40.62 -13.10 -31.70
CA ALA A 358 -39.66 -14.07 -31.22
C ALA A 358 -39.25 -14.99 -32.38
N PRO A 359 -37.94 -15.13 -32.68
CA PRO A 359 -37.49 -16.19 -33.56
C PRO A 359 -37.73 -17.53 -32.87
N LYS A 360 -38.42 -18.44 -33.56
CA LYS A 360 -38.44 -19.86 -33.18
C LYS A 360 -37.00 -20.37 -33.17
N PRO A 361 -36.54 -21.05 -32.11
CA PRO A 361 -35.29 -21.81 -32.18
C PRO A 361 -35.53 -23.04 -33.06
N ASP A 362 -34.99 -23.04 -34.28
CA ASP A 362 -34.74 -24.29 -34.99
C ASP A 362 -33.54 -24.96 -34.33
N ALA A 363 -33.81 -25.97 -33.51
CA ALA A 363 -32.79 -26.83 -32.95
C ALA A 363 -32.20 -27.70 -34.07
N PRO A 364 -30.88 -27.62 -34.36
CA PRO A 364 -30.23 -28.66 -35.14
C PRO A 364 -30.21 -29.93 -34.30
N LYS A 365 -30.74 -31.02 -34.85
CA LYS A 365 -30.61 -32.36 -34.30
C LYS A 365 -29.12 -32.69 -34.16
N PRO A 366 -28.61 -33.09 -32.97
CA PRO A 366 -27.23 -33.55 -32.86
C PRO A 366 -27.10 -34.90 -33.55
N GLU A 367 -26.35 -34.96 -34.65
CA GLU A 367 -25.78 -36.23 -35.12
C GLU A 367 -24.47 -36.45 -34.38
N ALA A 368 -24.42 -37.51 -33.59
CA ALA A 368 -23.22 -37.96 -32.92
C ALA A 368 -22.20 -38.44 -33.97
N PRO A 369 -20.96 -37.92 -33.99
CA PRO A 369 -19.88 -38.59 -34.70
C PRO A 369 -19.59 -39.92 -33.99
N LYS A 370 -19.60 -41.02 -34.74
CA LYS A 370 -19.07 -42.30 -34.25
C LYS A 370 -17.58 -42.11 -33.92
N PRO A 371 -17.11 -42.53 -32.74
CA PRO A 371 -15.68 -42.56 -32.45
C PRO A 371 -15.05 -43.71 -33.25
N ASP A 372 -14.20 -43.38 -34.23
CA ASP A 372 -13.21 -44.33 -34.74
C ASP A 372 -12.07 -44.40 -33.72
N VAL A 373 -11.91 -45.56 -33.08
CA VAL A 373 -10.83 -45.85 -32.14
C VAL A 373 -9.61 -46.31 -32.95
N PRO A 374 -8.50 -45.56 -32.99
CA PRO A 374 -7.25 -46.10 -33.50
C PRO A 374 -6.72 -47.10 -32.47
N LYS A 375 -6.54 -48.35 -32.89
CA LYS A 375 -5.89 -49.39 -32.12
C LYS A 375 -4.48 -48.91 -31.70
N PRO A 376 -4.09 -48.99 -30.42
CA PRO A 376 -2.73 -48.65 -30.02
C PRO A 376 -1.75 -49.72 -30.54
N GLU A 377 -0.81 -49.34 -31.40
CA GLU A 377 0.41 -50.11 -31.64
C GLU A 377 1.51 -49.63 -30.70
N LEU A 378 2.06 -50.55 -29.92
CA LEU A 378 3.24 -50.35 -29.10
C LEU A 378 4.48 -50.15 -29.99
N PRO A 379 5.22 -49.03 -29.87
CA PRO A 379 6.54 -48.93 -30.48
C PRO A 379 7.53 -49.75 -29.64
N LYS A 380 8.25 -50.66 -30.29
CA LYS A 380 9.41 -51.33 -29.71
C LYS A 380 10.55 -50.31 -29.50
N PRO A 381 11.32 -50.38 -28.41
CA PRO A 381 12.51 -49.55 -28.25
C PRO A 381 13.65 -50.11 -29.12
N ASP A 382 14.00 -49.41 -30.20
CA ASP A 382 15.29 -49.61 -30.88
C ASP A 382 16.28 -48.56 -30.35
N ALA A 383 17.34 -49.04 -29.70
CA ALA A 383 18.45 -48.22 -29.24
C ALA A 383 19.33 -47.80 -30.44
N PRO A 384 19.56 -46.49 -30.67
CA PRO A 384 20.48 -46.06 -31.72
C PRO A 384 21.92 -46.15 -31.24
N LYS A 385 22.72 -46.95 -31.96
CA LYS A 385 24.18 -46.98 -31.89
C LYS A 385 24.73 -45.72 -32.59
N PRO A 386 25.65 -44.94 -31.98
CA PRO A 386 26.24 -43.79 -32.65
C PRO A 386 27.35 -44.24 -33.62
N GLU A 387 27.13 -44.04 -34.92
CA GLU A 387 28.19 -44.05 -35.94
C GLU A 387 28.29 -42.65 -36.57
N ALA A 388 29.50 -42.10 -36.55
CA ALA A 388 29.82 -40.76 -37.05
C ALA A 388 29.89 -40.74 -38.60
N PRO A 389 29.24 -39.78 -39.28
CA PRO A 389 29.47 -39.56 -40.71
C PRO A 389 30.72 -38.72 -40.94
N LYS A 390 31.63 -39.23 -41.81
CA LYS A 390 32.75 -38.49 -42.39
C LYS A 390 32.22 -37.48 -43.43
N PRO A 391 32.76 -36.25 -43.51
CA PRO A 391 32.45 -35.33 -44.61
C PRO A 391 33.28 -35.66 -45.85
N ASP A 392 32.62 -35.93 -46.98
CA ASP A 392 33.22 -35.93 -48.32
C ASP A 392 33.05 -34.54 -48.94
N VAL A 393 34.17 -33.85 -49.18
CA VAL A 393 34.22 -32.55 -49.88
C VAL A 393 34.84 -32.76 -51.27
N PRO A 394 34.17 -32.33 -52.37
CA PRO A 394 34.78 -32.36 -53.70
C PRO A 394 35.86 -31.28 -53.85
N LYS A 395 37.00 -31.68 -54.44
CA LYS A 395 38.16 -30.82 -54.76
C LYS A 395 38.01 -30.17 -56.13
N PRO A 396 38.17 -28.84 -56.27
CA PRO A 396 38.62 -28.21 -57.51
C PRO A 396 40.04 -27.65 -57.38
N GLU A 397 40.80 -27.78 -58.47
CA GLU A 397 42.22 -27.42 -58.60
C GLU A 397 42.47 -25.91 -58.85
N LEU A 398 43.65 -25.47 -58.41
CA LEU A 398 44.21 -24.11 -58.48
C LEU A 398 44.66 -23.70 -59.89
N PRO A 399 44.87 -22.38 -60.09
CA PRO A 399 46.25 -21.93 -60.35
C PRO A 399 46.71 -20.77 -59.44
N LYS A 400 47.95 -20.86 -58.95
CA LYS A 400 48.74 -19.80 -58.27
C LYS A 400 49.49 -18.95 -59.31
N PRO A 401 49.84 -17.68 -59.02
CA PRO A 401 51.20 -17.37 -58.51
C PRO A 401 51.23 -16.25 -57.44
N ASP A 402 51.91 -16.43 -56.31
CA ASP A 402 53.31 -16.05 -55.99
C ASP A 402 53.53 -14.58 -55.56
N ALA A 403 53.65 -14.37 -54.25
CA ALA A 403 54.59 -13.42 -53.64
C ALA A 403 54.81 -13.76 -52.14
N PRO A 404 56.03 -13.54 -51.60
CA PRO A 404 56.57 -14.30 -50.48
C PRO A 404 56.17 -13.72 -49.11
N LYS A 405 55.81 -14.59 -48.16
CA LYS A 405 55.64 -14.24 -46.75
C LYS A 405 56.88 -14.71 -45.96
N PRO A 406 57.60 -13.83 -45.23
CA PRO A 406 58.80 -14.19 -44.48
C PRO A 406 58.48 -15.00 -43.21
N GLU A 407 59.37 -15.95 -42.89
CA GLU A 407 59.40 -16.70 -41.63
C GLU A 407 60.24 -16.01 -40.54
N ALA A 408 59.68 -15.98 -39.32
CA ALA A 408 60.31 -16.02 -37.99
C ALA A 408 61.20 -14.83 -37.53
N PRO A 409 61.22 -14.46 -36.22
CA PRO A 409 61.09 -15.33 -35.05
C PRO A 409 60.03 -14.93 -34.01
N LYS A 410 59.63 -15.93 -33.21
CA LYS A 410 58.83 -15.78 -31.99
C LYS A 410 59.58 -14.92 -30.97
N PRO A 411 58.97 -13.88 -30.39
CA PRO A 411 59.47 -13.26 -29.17
C PRO A 411 59.20 -14.20 -27.99
N ASP A 412 60.27 -14.73 -27.39
CA ASP A 412 60.25 -15.27 -26.03
C ASP A 412 59.97 -14.12 -25.06
N VAL A 413 58.75 -14.08 -24.51
CA VAL A 413 58.44 -13.24 -23.34
C VAL A 413 58.29 -14.17 -22.14
N PRO A 414 59.10 -13.97 -21.08
CA PRO A 414 59.14 -14.87 -19.94
C PRO A 414 57.80 -14.88 -19.18
N LYS A 415 57.41 -16.10 -18.79
CA LYS A 415 56.31 -16.41 -17.87
C LYS A 415 56.50 -15.61 -16.57
N PRO A 416 55.54 -14.76 -16.15
CA PRO A 416 55.55 -14.23 -14.80
C PRO A 416 55.32 -15.38 -13.81
N GLU A 417 56.32 -15.68 -12.98
CA GLU A 417 56.14 -16.46 -11.76
C GLU A 417 55.42 -15.57 -10.74
N LEU A 418 54.14 -15.84 -10.50
CA LEU A 418 53.45 -15.34 -9.31
C LEU A 418 53.92 -16.17 -8.10
N PRO A 419 54.36 -15.52 -7.00
CA PRO A 419 54.72 -16.23 -5.77
C PRO A 419 53.51 -16.98 -5.22
N LYS A 420 53.72 -18.23 -4.80
CA LYS A 420 52.73 -19.00 -4.03
C LYS A 420 52.40 -18.25 -2.74
N PRO A 421 51.11 -18.02 -2.41
CA PRO A 421 50.74 -17.70 -1.05
C PRO A 421 50.99 -18.94 -0.18
N ASP A 422 51.92 -18.84 0.78
CA ASP A 422 52.00 -19.78 1.89
C ASP A 422 50.77 -19.57 2.78
N ALA A 423 49.81 -20.50 2.70
CA ALA A 423 48.71 -20.56 3.65
C ALA A 423 49.20 -21.26 4.93
N PRO A 424 49.12 -20.64 6.12
CA PRO A 424 49.30 -21.36 7.37
C PRO A 424 48.16 -22.36 7.55
N LYS A 425 48.53 -23.60 7.89
CA LYS A 425 47.65 -24.72 8.21
C LYS A 425 46.73 -24.36 9.39
N PRO A 426 45.40 -24.49 9.30
CA PRO A 426 44.53 -24.39 10.46
C PRO A 426 44.73 -25.60 11.36
N GLU A 427 45.22 -25.40 12.58
CA GLU A 427 45.07 -26.36 13.66
C GLU A 427 43.68 -26.20 14.27
N ALA A 428 42.88 -27.27 14.22
CA ALA A 428 41.60 -27.35 14.91
C ALA A 428 41.84 -27.55 16.42
N PRO A 429 41.28 -26.72 17.31
CA PRO A 429 41.23 -27.06 18.73
C PRO A 429 40.26 -28.23 18.93
N LYS A 430 40.70 -29.23 19.71
CA LYS A 430 39.87 -30.35 20.16
C LYS A 430 38.67 -29.81 20.96
N PRO A 431 37.44 -30.31 20.72
CA PRO A 431 36.33 -30.09 21.63
C PRO A 431 36.50 -30.97 22.87
N ASP A 432 36.69 -30.36 24.04
CA ASP A 432 36.36 -31.01 25.32
C ASP A 432 34.85 -30.95 25.49
N VAL A 433 34.21 -32.11 25.60
CA VAL A 433 32.78 -32.29 25.86
C VAL A 433 32.61 -32.56 27.35
N PRO A 434 32.03 -31.65 28.15
CA PRO A 434 31.47 -32.01 29.45
C PRO A 434 30.19 -32.83 29.22
N ALA A 435 30.04 -33.91 29.99
CA ALA A 435 28.86 -34.77 29.97
C ALA A 435 27.56 -33.96 30.26
N PRO A 436 26.43 -34.31 29.62
CA PRO A 436 25.16 -33.61 29.86
C PRO A 436 24.61 -33.95 31.25
N GLN A 437 24.43 -32.93 32.09
CA GLN A 437 23.54 -33.01 33.26
C GLN A 437 22.11 -32.72 32.80
N VAL A 438 21.19 -33.61 33.19
CA VAL A 438 19.75 -33.51 32.93
C VAL A 438 19.13 -32.58 33.99
N PRO A 439 18.50 -31.45 33.63
CA PRO A 439 17.55 -30.77 34.50
C PRO A 439 16.15 -31.34 34.26
N THR A 440 15.53 -31.81 35.34
CA THR A 440 14.09 -32.09 35.44
C THR A 440 13.24 -30.86 35.04
N PRO A 441 12.14 -31.02 34.29
CA PRO A 441 11.25 -29.91 33.98
C PRO A 441 10.32 -29.59 35.16
N GLU A 442 10.41 -28.37 35.70
CA GLU A 442 9.33 -27.74 36.45
C GLU A 442 8.37 -27.01 35.47
N ALA A 443 7.08 -27.24 35.67
CA ALA A 443 6.00 -26.65 34.89
C ALA A 443 5.87 -25.15 35.21
N SER A 444 5.94 -24.30 34.19
CA SER A 444 5.58 -22.88 34.28
C SER A 444 4.20 -22.65 33.67
N VAL A 445 3.33 -22.06 34.49
CA VAL A 445 1.94 -21.67 34.24
C VAL A 445 1.89 -20.43 33.33
N PRO A 446 0.92 -20.29 32.40
CA PRO A 446 0.81 -19.12 31.53
C PRO A 446 0.38 -17.84 32.30
N PRO A 447 0.78 -16.63 31.85
CA PRO A 447 0.31 -15.38 32.43
C PRO A 447 -1.16 -15.12 32.10
N ALA A 448 -1.93 -14.71 33.10
CA ALA A 448 -3.31 -14.28 32.97
C ALA A 448 -3.41 -12.87 32.35
N GLU A 449 -4.40 -12.71 31.46
CA GLU A 449 -4.88 -11.47 30.86
C GLU A 449 -5.44 -10.50 31.92
N PRO A 450 -5.27 -9.17 31.80
CA PRO A 450 -5.93 -8.21 32.67
C PRO A 450 -7.39 -8.00 32.23
N ALA A 451 -8.32 -8.22 33.16
CA ALA A 451 -9.74 -7.87 33.01
C ALA A 451 -9.99 -6.38 33.36
N PRO A 452 -11.09 -5.78 32.88
CA PRO A 452 -11.30 -4.33 32.86
C PRO A 452 -11.70 -3.76 34.22
N VAL A 453 -11.25 -2.54 34.51
CA VAL A 453 -11.67 -1.76 35.68
C VAL A 453 -12.80 -0.81 35.30
N ASP A 454 -13.98 -1.02 35.89
CA ASP A 454 -15.05 -0.03 35.95
C ASP A 454 -14.73 1.02 37.05
N PRO A 455 -14.99 2.32 36.84
CA PRO A 455 -14.71 3.36 37.81
C PRO A 455 -15.85 3.52 38.82
N ALA A 456 -15.52 3.58 40.10
CA ALA A 456 -16.43 4.03 41.16
C ALA A 456 -16.30 5.56 41.39
N PRO A 457 -17.35 6.23 41.89
CA PRO A 457 -17.59 7.65 41.66
C PRO A 457 -16.79 8.53 42.62
N VAL A 458 -16.30 9.67 42.11
CA VAL A 458 -15.75 10.76 42.93
C VAL A 458 -16.61 11.99 42.71
N ASP A 459 -17.33 12.39 43.75
CA ASP A 459 -17.97 13.71 43.85
C ASP A 459 -17.16 14.60 44.83
N PRO A 460 -17.28 15.94 44.74
CA PRO A 460 -16.13 16.83 44.78
C PRO A 460 -16.18 17.82 45.95
N ALA A 461 -15.02 18.28 46.41
CA ALA A 461 -14.86 19.65 46.95
C ALA A 461 -13.37 20.03 47.04
N PRO A 462 -12.97 21.25 46.61
CA PRO A 462 -11.58 21.69 46.59
C PRO A 462 -11.22 22.45 47.88
N ALA A 463 -9.94 22.36 48.27
CA ALA A 463 -9.30 23.35 49.15
C ALA A 463 -8.14 24.02 48.38
N PRO A 464 -7.86 25.32 48.59
CA PRO A 464 -6.93 26.09 47.76
C PRO A 464 -5.48 25.81 48.17
N VAL A 465 -4.61 25.58 47.18
CA VAL A 465 -3.16 25.44 47.37
C VAL A 465 -2.49 26.77 47.05
N GLU A 466 -1.75 27.32 48.02
CA GLU A 466 -0.88 28.48 47.87
C GLU A 466 0.33 28.18 46.95
N PRO A 467 0.87 29.16 46.20
CA PRO A 467 2.04 28.95 45.37
C PRO A 467 3.35 28.96 46.18
N PRO A 468 4.36 28.13 45.81
CA PRO A 468 5.66 28.12 46.47
C PRO A 468 6.55 29.33 46.06
N PRO A 469 7.53 29.72 46.90
CA PRO A 469 8.32 30.93 46.69
C PRO A 469 9.39 30.78 45.60
N ALA A 470 9.74 31.92 45.01
CA ALA A 470 10.70 32.06 43.92
C ALA A 470 12.14 31.68 44.31
N VAL A 471 12.82 31.00 43.39
CA VAL A 471 14.24 30.64 43.45
C VAL A 471 15.10 31.85 43.05
N PRO A 472 16.14 32.24 43.81
CA PRO A 472 17.04 33.31 43.41
C PRO A 472 18.12 32.82 42.41
N GLU A 473 18.45 33.67 41.44
CA GLU A 473 19.45 33.44 40.39
C GLU A 473 20.89 33.29 40.93
N PRO A 474 21.78 32.53 40.24
CA PRO A 474 23.17 32.37 40.66
C PRO A 474 24.07 33.50 40.14
N VAL A 475 24.96 33.97 41.02
CA VAL A 475 26.03 34.95 40.75
C VAL A 475 27.26 34.20 40.17
N PRO A 476 28.01 34.75 39.19
CA PRO A 476 29.15 34.06 38.60
C PRO A 476 30.43 34.25 39.44
N VAL A 477 31.19 33.16 39.65
CA VAL A 477 32.51 33.20 40.30
C VAL A 477 33.57 32.70 39.30
N SER A 478 34.64 33.49 39.15
CA SER A 478 35.81 33.22 38.28
C SER A 478 36.75 32.12 38.83
N PRO A 479 37.59 31.48 37.98
CA PRO A 479 38.33 30.26 38.33
C PRO A 479 39.82 30.49 38.60
N SER A 480 40.41 29.69 39.52
CA SER A 480 41.86 29.31 39.56
C SER A 480 42.18 28.41 40.78
N PRO A 481 43.30 27.66 40.81
CA PRO A 481 43.29 26.22 40.54
C PRO A 481 43.86 25.35 41.69
N ASP A 482 43.97 24.05 41.41
CA ASP A 482 44.66 22.99 42.16
C ASP A 482 43.98 22.45 43.43
N VAL A 483 43.25 21.32 43.27
CA VAL A 483 43.24 20.25 44.27
C VAL A 483 43.14 18.88 43.57
N THR A 484 44.11 18.03 43.89
CA THR A 484 44.25 16.60 43.61
C THR A 484 43.00 15.76 43.88
N VAL A 485 42.67 14.87 42.93
CA VAL A 485 41.57 13.88 43.02
C VAL A 485 42.02 12.63 43.80
N PRO A 486 41.34 12.19 44.88
CA PRO A 486 41.55 10.88 45.49
C PRO A 486 40.70 9.78 44.80
N PRO A 487 41.10 8.50 44.87
CA PRO A 487 40.43 7.40 44.18
C PRO A 487 39.06 7.04 44.79
N PRO A 488 38.17 6.37 44.02
CA PRO A 488 36.80 6.13 44.44
C PRO A 488 36.70 5.00 45.49
N LEU A 489 35.80 5.20 46.46
CA LEU A 489 35.40 4.21 47.47
C LEU A 489 34.48 3.14 46.87
N PRO A 490 34.47 1.91 47.43
CA PRO A 490 33.59 0.83 46.98
C PRO A 490 32.11 1.08 47.37
N PRO A 491 31.14 0.49 46.64
CA PRO A 491 29.71 0.68 46.90
C PRO A 491 29.24 -0.10 48.15
N ASP A 492 28.33 0.52 48.91
CA ASP A 492 27.66 -0.08 50.06
C ASP A 492 26.75 -1.27 49.68
N PRO A 493 26.58 -2.27 50.57
CA PRO A 493 25.71 -3.42 50.34
C PRO A 493 24.21 -3.05 50.45
N ALA A 494 23.40 -3.70 49.61
CA ALA A 494 21.94 -3.54 49.53
C ALA A 494 21.21 -4.02 50.80
N PRO A 495 20.06 -3.41 51.17
CA PRO A 495 19.30 -3.79 52.36
C PRO A 495 18.50 -5.09 52.16
N GLU A 496 18.48 -5.94 53.21
CA GLU A 496 17.72 -7.19 53.27
C GLU A 496 16.18 -6.95 53.34
N PRO A 497 15.36 -7.87 52.80
CA PRO A 497 13.90 -7.77 52.85
C PRO A 497 13.31 -8.18 54.22
N PRO A 498 12.14 -7.65 54.61
CA PRO A 498 11.57 -7.91 55.92
C PRO A 498 10.95 -9.31 56.05
N VAL A 499 11.13 -9.90 57.23
CA VAL A 499 10.57 -11.19 57.66
C VAL A 499 9.08 -11.02 58.00
N LEU A 500 8.19 -11.76 57.33
CA LEU A 500 6.76 -11.81 57.62
C LEU A 500 6.43 -12.98 58.57
N SER A 501 5.75 -12.68 59.68
CA SER A 501 5.17 -13.68 60.60
C SER A 501 3.83 -14.23 60.08
N PRO A 502 3.46 -15.50 60.40
CA PRO A 502 2.29 -16.15 59.82
C PRO A 502 0.98 -15.86 60.58
N SER A 503 -0.10 -15.62 59.83
CA SER A 503 -1.49 -15.57 60.32
C SER A 503 -2.28 -16.82 59.86
N PRO A 504 -3.38 -17.20 60.55
CA PRO A 504 -3.85 -18.59 60.64
C PRO A 504 -4.65 -19.11 59.44
N LEU A 505 -4.57 -20.43 59.23
CA LEU A 505 -5.26 -21.19 58.17
C LEU A 505 -6.80 -21.08 58.25
N ALA A 506 -7.42 -20.72 57.12
CA ALA A 506 -8.82 -21.00 56.82
C ALA A 506 -8.96 -22.37 56.09
N PRO A 507 -10.07 -23.11 56.27
CA PRO A 507 -10.22 -24.48 55.78
C PRO A 507 -10.41 -24.55 54.27
N ARG A 508 -9.73 -25.54 53.67
CA ARG A 508 -9.69 -25.84 52.23
C ARG A 508 -11.03 -26.42 51.73
N PRO A 509 -11.65 -25.88 50.68
CA PRO A 509 -12.76 -26.57 50.00
C PRO A 509 -12.25 -27.80 49.24
N GLN A 510 -13.02 -28.90 49.29
CA GLN A 510 -12.73 -30.16 48.62
C GLN A 510 -12.81 -30.01 47.08
N PRO A 511 -11.99 -30.74 46.29
CA PRO A 511 -12.06 -30.70 44.84
C PRO A 511 -13.31 -31.42 44.33
N THR A 512 -14.15 -30.72 43.57
CA THR A 512 -15.11 -31.34 42.66
C THR A 512 -14.35 -32.07 41.56
N GLN A 513 -14.71 -33.33 41.33
CA GLN A 513 -14.16 -34.17 40.26
C GLN A 513 -14.38 -33.53 38.88
N PRO A 514 -13.39 -33.51 37.99
CA PRO A 514 -13.61 -33.16 36.59
C PRO A 514 -14.43 -34.25 35.90
N THR A 515 -15.57 -33.86 35.34
CA THR A 515 -16.35 -34.70 34.42
C THR A 515 -15.49 -35.05 33.20
N ALA A 516 -15.42 -36.34 32.85
CA ALA A 516 -14.66 -36.84 31.71
C ALA A 516 -15.07 -36.11 30.41
N PRO A 517 -14.11 -35.78 29.52
CA PRO A 517 -14.44 -35.21 28.22
C PRO A 517 -15.27 -36.20 27.39
N ALA A 518 -16.32 -35.70 26.74
CA ALA A 518 -17.15 -36.48 25.84
C ALA A 518 -16.30 -37.10 24.71
N PRO A 519 -16.59 -38.34 24.28
CA PRO A 519 -15.80 -39.03 23.28
C PRO A 519 -15.85 -38.27 21.94
N THR A 520 -14.68 -37.93 21.40
CA THR A 520 -14.53 -37.46 20.02
C THR A 520 -15.15 -38.47 19.05
N PRO A 521 -16.02 -38.06 18.12
CA PRO A 521 -16.59 -38.96 17.14
C PRO A 521 -15.48 -39.51 16.23
N LYS A 522 -15.40 -40.84 16.14
CA LYS A 522 -14.50 -41.53 15.21
C LYS A 522 -14.80 -41.11 13.77
N PRO A 523 -13.80 -40.96 12.88
CA PRO A 523 -14.04 -40.75 11.46
C PRO A 523 -14.86 -41.93 10.91
N GLN A 524 -16.04 -41.62 10.37
CA GLN A 524 -16.85 -42.61 9.65
C GLN A 524 -16.14 -42.97 8.33
N PRO A 525 -16.25 -44.22 7.84
CA PRO A 525 -15.68 -44.60 6.56
C PRO A 525 -16.32 -43.77 5.44
N ASN A 526 -15.49 -43.16 4.60
CA ASN A 526 -15.91 -42.41 3.41
C ASN A 526 -16.67 -43.34 2.44
N ASP A 527 -17.99 -43.34 2.50
CA ASP A 527 -18.81 -43.68 1.35
C ASP A 527 -19.08 -42.36 0.59
N SER A 528 -18.33 -42.17 -0.49
CA SER A 528 -17.94 -40.89 -1.11
C SER A 528 -19.04 -40.08 -1.82
N ARG A 529 -20.32 -40.21 -1.42
CA ARG A 529 -21.43 -39.55 -2.15
C ARG A 529 -22.32 -38.62 -1.33
N GLN A 530 -22.12 -38.52 -0.02
CA GLN A 530 -22.91 -37.62 0.81
C GLN A 530 -22.05 -36.96 1.88
N TRP A 531 -22.05 -35.62 1.92
CA TRP A 531 -21.25 -34.82 2.83
C TRP A 531 -22.15 -33.93 3.67
N CYS A 532 -22.17 -34.11 4.98
CA CYS A 532 -23.06 -33.38 5.89
C CYS A 532 -22.27 -32.49 6.84
N LEU A 533 -22.60 -31.20 6.87
CA LEU A 533 -22.03 -30.22 7.77
C LEU A 533 -23.02 -29.90 8.89
N PRO A 534 -22.67 -30.12 10.18
CA PRO A 534 -23.51 -29.68 11.29
C PRO A 534 -23.47 -28.14 11.40
N LEU A 535 -24.64 -27.52 11.56
CA LEU A 535 -24.76 -26.07 11.76
C LEU A 535 -25.28 -25.82 13.18
N ASP A 536 -24.54 -25.03 13.96
CA ASP A 536 -24.96 -24.61 15.30
C ASP A 536 -25.42 -23.16 15.27
N PHE A 537 -26.72 -22.94 15.47
CA PHE A 537 -27.35 -21.62 15.42
C PHE A 537 -27.59 -21.01 16.81
N GLY A 538 -26.97 -21.56 17.85
CA GLY A 538 -27.10 -21.08 19.23
C GLY A 538 -28.41 -21.51 19.91
N GLU A 539 -28.43 -21.45 21.24
CA GLU A 539 -29.48 -22.08 22.08
C GLU A 539 -30.91 -21.60 21.78
N TRP A 540 -31.07 -20.33 21.39
CA TRP A 540 -32.38 -19.76 21.11
C TRP A 540 -33.06 -20.38 19.89
N LEU A 541 -32.31 -20.71 18.83
CA LEU A 541 -32.85 -21.32 17.61
C LEU A 541 -32.94 -22.86 17.72
N ASN A 542 -31.99 -23.48 18.45
CA ASN A 542 -31.94 -24.94 18.65
C ASN A 542 -33.16 -25.49 19.40
N GLY A 543 -33.70 -24.73 20.36
CA GLY A 543 -34.90 -25.11 21.12
C GLY A 543 -36.19 -25.11 20.28
N LEU A 544 -36.26 -24.29 19.23
CA LEU A 544 -37.44 -24.17 18.38
C LEU A 544 -37.51 -25.26 17.29
N LEU A 545 -36.35 -25.83 16.92
CA LEU A 545 -36.19 -26.74 15.77
C LEU A 545 -35.77 -28.17 16.14
N GLY A 546 -35.79 -28.53 17.43
CA GLY A 546 -35.68 -29.92 17.87
C GLY A 546 -34.26 -30.48 18.02
N GLY A 547 -33.23 -29.62 18.01
CA GLY A 547 -31.85 -30.02 18.29
C GLY A 547 -31.18 -30.85 17.18
N HIS A 548 -30.08 -30.30 16.63
CA HIS A 548 -29.23 -30.86 15.57
C HIS A 548 -29.79 -30.77 14.15
N GLN A 549 -29.42 -29.69 13.45
CA GLN A 549 -29.57 -29.59 12.01
C GLN A 549 -28.22 -29.79 11.32
N SER A 550 -28.21 -30.64 10.29
CA SER A 550 -27.06 -30.83 9.41
C SER A 550 -27.47 -30.54 7.97
N LEU A 551 -26.60 -29.83 7.24
CA LEU A 551 -26.77 -29.57 5.82
C LEU A 551 -26.01 -30.62 5.03
N CYS A 552 -26.73 -31.49 4.32
CA CYS A 552 -26.14 -32.58 3.54
C CYS A 552 -26.12 -32.28 2.05
N PHE A 553 -24.94 -32.36 1.43
CA PHE A 553 -24.71 -32.28 0.01
C PHE A 553 -24.55 -33.68 -0.57
N ARG A 554 -25.28 -34.00 -1.64
CA ARG A 554 -25.17 -35.26 -2.38
C ARG A 554 -24.74 -34.98 -3.82
N PHE A 555 -23.57 -35.47 -4.21
CA PHE A 555 -23.08 -35.35 -5.59
C PHE A 555 -23.32 -36.67 -6.32
N ASP A 556 -24.19 -36.64 -7.34
CA ASP A 556 -24.46 -37.79 -8.20
C ASP A 556 -23.63 -37.64 -9.48
N TRP A 557 -22.42 -38.19 -9.46
CA TRP A 557 -21.58 -38.27 -10.64
C TRP A 557 -22.06 -39.45 -11.49
N GLY A 558 -22.74 -39.14 -12.60
CA GLY A 558 -23.19 -40.12 -13.58
C GLY A 558 -22.03 -41.01 -14.05
N LYS A 559 -22.34 -42.26 -14.41
CA LYS A 559 -21.40 -43.36 -14.70
C LYS A 559 -20.38 -43.11 -15.84
N ASP A 560 -20.37 -41.93 -16.45
CA ASP A 560 -19.49 -41.56 -17.56
C ASP A 560 -18.40 -40.54 -17.19
N SER A 561 -18.29 -40.14 -15.92
CA SER A 561 -17.22 -39.26 -15.45
C SER A 561 -15.98 -40.07 -15.06
N GLY A 562 -15.06 -40.21 -16.03
CA GLY A 562 -13.82 -40.98 -15.93
C GLY A 562 -12.78 -40.40 -14.97
N PHE A 563 -13.09 -40.31 -13.68
CA PHE A 563 -12.14 -39.99 -12.63
C PHE A 563 -11.87 -41.25 -11.78
N TRP A 564 -10.72 -41.88 -12.01
CA TRP A 564 -10.13 -42.86 -11.08
C TRP A 564 -9.20 -42.11 -10.09
N PRO A 565 -9.11 -42.55 -8.82
CA PRO A 565 -8.66 -41.70 -7.73
C PRO A 565 -7.16 -41.84 -7.43
N PHE A 566 -6.58 -40.75 -6.92
CA PHE A 566 -5.48 -40.76 -5.97
C PHE A 566 -6.04 -40.44 -4.58
#